data_AF-A0A7K3YE84-F1
#
_entry.id   AF-A0A7K3YE84-F1
#
_cell.length_a   1.000
_cell.length_b   1.000
_cell.length_c   1.000
_cell.angle_alpha   90.00
_cell.angle_beta   90.00
_cell.angle_gamma   90.00
#
_symmetry.space_group_name_H-M   'P 1'
#
loop_
_entity.id
_entity.type
_entity.pdbx_description
1 polymer ?
#
loop_
_entity_poly.entity_id
_entity_poly.type
_entity_poly.pdbx_seq_one_letter_code
_entity_poly.pdbx_strand_id
1 'polypeptide(L)'
;MRISVISGSPKGEKSVTLQYVRFLEEAFPDHTFTVIHAGRDIRAIEHQEEAWNGLLAAVKDCDGVLWATPVYVMLVPAQLKRFIELVGERDAEGTFSGKYAACLTTSIRFFDHTAHAYLHGICDDLNMRYVGFCSAHMEDLRSEAFQEQLVLFFTDFLEAIAERRPVQRVFPPLPAPSSPYAPVTPPAAVDTRGRRVVILHDGEPGSGLAAMVGGLAACYGDSVRVAHIRDAAMKGACLGCCRCAFENTCVYDDGFRAFWEEYVAPADILVMAGTVRDRFLSAAWKQFFDRSFSNGHVPAFAGKQIAYLVEGPLGHLATLREVLDGLAAMEGANLAGIVTSESGEIDAALHTLAERSVRLADRGYIAPPTFPAVAGHKIFRDEIWGGMRAIFKADDRYYRQHGLYDFPTRDYPKRIITRVTSLAMSIPAVRRDVVKNMPDYMIQPLEKAIESSRVLAKQKAER
;
A
#
# COMPACT_ATOMS: atom_id res chain seq x y z
N MET A 1 -29.28 12.05 -15.15
CA MET A 1 -27.88 12.54 -15.34
C MET A 1 -27.06 11.50 -16.08
N ARG A 2 -25.97 11.89 -16.73
CA ARG A 2 -24.97 11.01 -17.36
C ARG A 2 -23.79 10.81 -16.41
N ILE A 3 -23.55 9.59 -15.96
CA ILE A 3 -22.48 9.24 -15.03
C ILE A 3 -21.44 8.41 -15.79
N SER A 4 -20.19 8.90 -15.83
CA SER A 4 -19.08 8.12 -16.37
C SER A 4 -18.40 7.36 -15.24
N VAL A 5 -18.40 6.03 -15.32
CA VAL A 5 -17.79 5.16 -14.33
C VAL A 5 -16.40 4.78 -14.82
N ILE A 6 -15.36 5.28 -14.16
CA ILE A 6 -13.97 4.89 -14.47
C ILE A 6 -13.65 3.64 -13.65
N SER A 7 -13.70 2.48 -14.31
CA SER A 7 -13.43 1.20 -13.67
C SER A 7 -11.93 0.91 -13.63
N GLY A 8 -11.37 0.84 -12.41
CA GLY A 8 -9.97 0.46 -12.21
C GLY A 8 -9.71 -1.05 -12.22
N SER A 9 -10.76 -1.87 -12.28
CA SER A 9 -10.63 -3.32 -12.17
C SER A 9 -10.10 -3.96 -13.46
N PRO A 10 -9.08 -4.83 -13.39
CA PRO A 10 -8.61 -5.58 -14.55
C PRO A 10 -9.59 -6.69 -14.97
N LYS A 11 -10.62 -6.98 -14.16
CA LYS A 11 -11.59 -8.05 -14.41
C LYS A 11 -12.74 -7.64 -15.34
N GLY A 12 -12.80 -6.36 -15.72
CA GLY A 12 -13.93 -5.79 -16.46
C GLY A 12 -15.28 -6.08 -15.78
N GLU A 13 -16.29 -6.45 -16.56
CA GLU A 13 -17.65 -6.77 -16.10
C GLU A 13 -17.75 -7.81 -14.98
N LYS A 14 -16.73 -8.66 -14.80
CA LYS A 14 -16.66 -9.66 -13.72
C LYS A 14 -16.08 -9.11 -12.42
N SER A 15 -15.85 -7.80 -12.33
CA SER A 15 -15.35 -7.12 -11.14
C SER A 15 -16.39 -7.14 -10.01
N VAL A 16 -15.93 -7.40 -8.79
CA VAL A 16 -16.74 -7.22 -7.57
C VAL A 16 -17.20 -5.77 -7.47
N THR A 17 -16.31 -4.79 -7.66
CA THR A 17 -16.65 -3.36 -7.61
C THR A 17 -17.72 -2.97 -8.61
N LEU A 18 -17.73 -3.56 -9.81
CA LEU A 18 -18.78 -3.26 -10.79
C LEU A 18 -20.12 -3.88 -10.43
N GLN A 19 -20.19 -4.90 -9.57
CA GLN A 19 -21.49 -5.36 -9.06
C GLN A 19 -22.14 -4.31 -8.15
N TYR A 20 -21.34 -3.51 -7.43
CA TYR A 20 -21.83 -2.39 -6.63
C TYR A 20 -22.29 -1.25 -7.54
N VAL A 21 -21.59 -1.00 -8.65
CA VAL A 21 -22.02 -0.04 -9.67
C VAL A 21 -23.34 -0.49 -10.32
N ARG A 22 -23.46 -1.77 -10.70
CA ARG A 22 -24.71 -2.33 -11.25
C ARG A 22 -25.88 -2.22 -10.28
N PHE A 23 -25.63 -2.43 -8.98
CA PHE A 23 -26.64 -2.18 -7.97
C PHE A 23 -27.11 -0.72 -7.98
N LEU A 24 -26.19 0.24 -8.13
CA LEU A 24 -26.54 1.66 -8.27
C LEU A 24 -27.26 1.95 -9.59
N GLU A 25 -26.88 1.32 -10.70
CA GLU A 25 -27.61 1.43 -11.98
C GLU A 25 -29.08 1.02 -11.84
N GLU A 26 -29.34 -0.11 -11.18
CA GLU A 26 -30.71 -0.59 -10.91
C GLU A 26 -31.46 0.28 -9.90
N ALA A 27 -30.77 0.84 -8.91
CA ALA A 27 -31.37 1.72 -7.91
C ALA A 27 -31.72 3.12 -8.46
N PHE A 28 -31.07 3.55 -9.54
CA PHE A 28 -31.23 4.89 -10.13
C PHE A 28 -31.51 4.82 -11.65
N PRO A 29 -32.62 4.20 -12.09
CA PRO A 29 -32.90 3.92 -13.50
C PRO A 29 -33.12 5.17 -14.37
N ASP A 30 -33.42 6.33 -13.76
CA ASP A 30 -33.55 7.61 -14.47
C ASP A 30 -32.19 8.24 -14.84
N HIS A 31 -31.09 7.62 -14.43
CA HIS A 31 -29.72 8.04 -14.74
C HIS A 31 -29.06 7.05 -15.70
N THR A 32 -28.11 7.54 -16.49
CA THR A 32 -27.37 6.72 -17.46
C THR A 32 -25.95 6.55 -16.98
N PHE A 33 -25.44 5.32 -17.05
CA PHE A 33 -24.09 4.98 -16.62
C PHE A 33 -23.30 4.53 -17.85
N THR A 34 -22.13 5.15 -18.05
CA THR A 34 -21.18 4.76 -19.10
C THR A 34 -19.93 4.21 -18.42
N VAL A 35 -19.75 2.90 -18.48
CA VAL A 35 -18.59 2.24 -17.86
C VAL A 35 -17.39 2.28 -18.79
N ILE A 36 -16.33 2.95 -18.33
CA ILE A 36 -15.03 2.97 -18.99
C ILE A 36 -14.09 2.02 -18.26
N HIS A 37 -13.68 0.96 -18.95
CA HIS A 37 -12.87 -0.12 -18.38
C HIS A 37 -11.36 0.20 -18.34
N ALA A 38 -10.99 1.31 -17.70
CA ALA A 38 -9.60 1.79 -17.64
C ALA A 38 -8.61 0.72 -17.17
N GLY A 39 -8.98 -0.10 -16.18
CA GLY A 39 -8.12 -1.18 -15.67
C GLY A 39 -7.96 -2.36 -16.63
N ARG A 40 -9.04 -2.80 -17.30
CA ARG A 40 -9.01 -3.94 -18.23
C ARG A 40 -8.35 -3.56 -19.56
N ASP A 41 -8.68 -2.38 -20.07
CA ASP A 41 -8.35 -1.95 -21.42
C ASP A 41 -7.11 -1.04 -21.47
N ILE A 42 -6.34 -0.97 -20.39
CA ILE A 42 -5.19 -0.07 -20.26
C ILE A 42 -4.23 -0.14 -21.45
N ARG A 43 -3.95 -1.34 -21.99
CA ARG A 43 -3.08 -1.51 -23.17
C ARG A 43 -3.68 -0.90 -24.43
N ALA A 44 -4.99 -1.03 -24.63
CA ALA A 44 -5.67 -0.42 -25.77
C ALA A 44 -5.68 1.10 -25.62
N ILE A 45 -5.96 1.62 -24.42
CA ILE A 45 -5.93 3.05 -24.09
C ILE A 45 -4.53 3.65 -24.34
N GLU A 46 -3.47 2.90 -24.04
CA GLU A 46 -2.08 3.31 -24.26
C GLU A 46 -1.70 3.34 -25.74
N HIS A 47 -2.15 2.39 -26.55
CA HIS A 47 -1.66 2.23 -27.94
C HIS A 47 -2.64 2.67 -29.03
N GLN A 48 -3.92 2.83 -28.72
CA GLN A 48 -4.98 3.11 -29.70
C GLN A 48 -5.59 4.48 -29.44
N GLU A 49 -5.36 5.40 -30.36
CA GLU A 49 -5.88 6.77 -30.28
C GLU A 49 -7.42 6.82 -30.22
N GLU A 50 -8.09 5.92 -30.94
CA GLU A 50 -9.55 5.81 -30.91
C GLU A 50 -10.08 5.44 -29.53
N ALA A 51 -9.43 4.48 -28.84
CA ALA A 51 -9.81 4.08 -27.49
C ALA A 51 -9.62 5.23 -26.48
N TRP A 52 -8.54 6.00 -26.63
CA TRP A 52 -8.27 7.20 -25.83
C TRP A 52 -9.33 8.29 -26.06
N ASN A 53 -9.57 8.65 -27.31
CA ASN A 53 -10.50 9.71 -27.69
C ASN A 53 -11.95 9.36 -27.30
N GLY A 54 -12.35 8.10 -27.47
CA GLY A 54 -13.67 7.62 -27.04
C GLY A 54 -13.89 7.75 -25.53
N LEU A 55 -12.88 7.42 -24.72
CA LEU A 55 -12.92 7.64 -23.27
C LEU A 55 -13.04 9.14 -22.94
N LEU A 56 -12.22 10.00 -23.54
CA LEU A 56 -12.26 11.44 -23.26
C LEU A 56 -13.62 12.05 -23.65
N ALA A 57 -14.21 11.60 -24.76
CA ALA A 57 -15.55 12.00 -25.16
C ALA A 57 -16.59 11.62 -24.10
N ALA A 58 -16.55 10.39 -23.58
CA ALA A 58 -17.46 9.94 -22.51
C ALA A 58 -17.30 10.76 -21.22
N VAL A 59 -16.08 11.12 -20.82
CA VAL A 59 -15.84 11.99 -19.65
C VAL A 59 -16.32 13.42 -19.93
N LYS A 60 -16.03 13.96 -21.11
CA LYS A 60 -16.45 15.31 -21.50
C LYS A 60 -17.98 15.46 -21.46
N ASP A 61 -18.69 14.41 -21.87
CA ASP A 61 -20.13 14.41 -21.95
C ASP A 61 -20.83 14.10 -20.61
N CYS A 62 -20.15 13.56 -19.60
CA CYS A 62 -20.84 13.22 -18.35
C CYS A 62 -21.15 14.45 -17.47
N ASP A 63 -22.14 14.30 -16.58
CA ASP A 63 -22.45 15.25 -15.51
C ASP A 63 -21.57 14.99 -14.27
N GLY A 64 -21.20 13.72 -14.04
CA GLY A 64 -20.32 13.31 -12.94
C GLY A 64 -19.50 12.06 -13.26
N VAL A 65 -18.39 11.90 -12.55
CA VAL A 65 -17.45 10.78 -12.67
C VAL A 65 -17.47 9.96 -11.39
N LEU A 66 -17.70 8.65 -11.51
CA LEU A 66 -17.54 7.70 -10.41
C LEU A 66 -16.28 6.87 -10.63
N TRP A 67 -15.26 7.06 -9.79
CA TRP A 67 -14.09 6.19 -9.77
C TRP A 67 -14.44 4.90 -9.05
N ALA A 68 -14.54 3.79 -9.78
CA ALA A 68 -14.94 2.49 -9.24
C ALA A 68 -13.78 1.48 -9.34
N THR A 69 -13.09 1.19 -8.25
CA THR A 69 -11.87 0.37 -8.30
C THR A 69 -11.69 -0.56 -7.10
N PRO A 70 -11.16 -1.78 -7.27
CA PRO A 70 -10.65 -2.52 -6.12
C PRO A 70 -9.42 -1.81 -5.52
N VAL A 71 -9.03 -2.20 -4.31
CA VAL A 71 -7.75 -1.79 -3.71
C VAL A 71 -6.78 -2.95 -3.77
N TYR A 72 -5.68 -2.80 -4.52
CA TYR A 72 -4.59 -3.77 -4.63
C TYR A 72 -3.32 -3.16 -4.04
N VAL A 73 -2.74 -3.85 -3.06
CA VAL A 73 -1.50 -3.45 -2.37
C VAL A 73 -1.53 -1.98 -1.96
N MET A 74 -2.45 -1.65 -1.04
CA MET A 74 -2.60 -0.33 -0.40
C MET A 74 -2.93 0.86 -1.34
N LEU A 75 -3.30 0.61 -2.60
CA LEU A 75 -3.64 1.66 -3.56
C LEU A 75 -4.56 1.11 -4.68
N VAL A 76 -4.89 1.94 -5.66
CA VAL A 76 -5.55 1.51 -6.91
C VAL A 76 -4.68 0.53 -7.71
N PRO A 77 -5.26 -0.37 -8.53
CA PRO A 77 -4.49 -1.30 -9.36
C PRO A 77 -3.54 -0.54 -10.29
N ALA A 78 -2.38 -1.14 -10.60
CA ALA A 78 -1.37 -0.51 -11.44
C ALA A 78 -1.90 -0.09 -12.82
N GLN A 79 -2.91 -0.78 -13.35
CA GLN A 79 -3.58 -0.42 -14.60
C GLN A 79 -4.29 0.94 -14.49
N LEU A 80 -5.03 1.17 -13.40
CA LEU A 80 -5.67 2.46 -13.15
C LEU A 80 -4.62 3.55 -12.85
N LYS A 81 -3.56 3.22 -12.11
CA LYS A 81 -2.43 4.12 -11.90
C LYS A 81 -1.80 4.56 -13.23
N ARG A 82 -1.58 3.63 -14.16
CA ARG A 82 -1.06 3.94 -15.49
C ARG A 82 -2.01 4.82 -16.29
N PHE A 83 -3.32 4.57 -16.20
CA PHE A 83 -4.32 5.45 -16.82
C PHE A 83 -4.21 6.89 -16.30
N ILE A 84 -4.06 7.07 -14.99
CA ILE A 84 -3.90 8.40 -14.38
C ILE A 84 -2.63 9.09 -14.86
N GLU A 85 -1.51 8.37 -14.98
CA GLU A 85 -0.28 8.92 -15.58
C GLU A 85 -0.48 9.34 -17.03
N LEU A 86 -1.18 8.53 -17.84
CA LEU A 86 -1.48 8.86 -19.24
C LEU A 86 -2.33 10.13 -19.37
N VAL A 87 -3.19 10.46 -18.40
CA VAL A 87 -3.94 11.72 -18.40
C VAL A 87 -3.00 12.91 -18.35
N GLY A 88 -1.97 12.87 -17.50
CA GLY A 88 -0.96 13.93 -17.43
C GLY A 88 0.03 13.91 -18.59
N GLU A 89 0.50 12.73 -19.01
CA GLU A 89 1.44 12.59 -20.13
C GLU A 89 0.87 13.06 -21.48
N ARG A 90 -0.47 13.14 -21.60
CA ARG A 90 -1.20 13.57 -22.80
C ARG A 90 -1.93 14.90 -22.64
N ASP A 91 -1.61 15.67 -21.60
CA ASP A 91 -2.21 16.98 -21.32
C ASP A 91 -3.76 16.97 -21.32
N ALA A 92 -4.36 15.89 -20.80
CA ALA A 92 -5.80 15.63 -20.87
C ALA A 92 -6.56 16.03 -19.60
N GLU A 93 -5.89 16.65 -18.62
CA GLU A 93 -6.47 17.06 -17.33
C GLU A 93 -7.68 17.98 -17.50
N GLY A 94 -7.64 18.84 -18.53
CA GLY A 94 -8.73 19.75 -18.86
C GLY A 94 -10.07 19.06 -19.11
N THR A 95 -10.07 17.78 -19.53
CA THR A 95 -11.29 16.99 -19.76
C THR A 95 -12.04 16.69 -18.46
N PHE A 96 -11.31 16.53 -17.36
CA PHE A 96 -11.84 16.20 -16.04
C PHE A 96 -12.20 17.43 -15.23
N SER A 97 -11.64 18.59 -15.60
CA SER A 97 -11.79 19.83 -14.85
C SER A 97 -13.25 20.24 -14.64
N GLY A 98 -13.60 20.55 -13.39
CA GLY A 98 -14.95 20.94 -12.98
C GLY A 98 -15.96 19.79 -12.91
N LYS A 99 -15.64 18.56 -13.33
CA LYS A 99 -16.56 17.42 -13.16
C LYS A 99 -16.70 17.09 -11.68
N TYR A 100 -17.92 16.77 -11.24
CA TYR A 100 -18.11 16.19 -9.91
C TYR A 100 -17.55 14.77 -9.89
N ALA A 101 -16.89 14.41 -8.80
CA ALA A 101 -16.25 13.12 -8.63
C ALA A 101 -16.63 12.46 -7.31
N ALA A 102 -16.87 11.16 -7.35
CA ALA A 102 -16.95 10.32 -6.15
C ALA A 102 -16.12 9.05 -6.34
N CYS A 103 -15.74 8.40 -5.23
CA CYS A 103 -15.01 7.13 -5.27
C CYS A 103 -15.79 5.99 -4.63
N LEU A 104 -15.82 4.85 -5.30
CA LEU A 104 -16.33 3.58 -4.79
C LEU A 104 -15.21 2.55 -4.85
N THR A 105 -14.78 2.05 -3.70
CA THR A 105 -13.77 0.98 -3.64
C THR A 105 -14.31 -0.30 -3.03
N THR A 106 -13.73 -1.44 -3.44
CA THR A 106 -13.97 -2.73 -2.77
C THR A 106 -12.65 -3.36 -2.37
N SER A 107 -12.56 -3.82 -1.13
CA SER A 107 -11.39 -4.53 -0.60
C SER A 107 -11.79 -5.43 0.58
N ILE A 108 -10.82 -5.93 1.34
CA ILE A 108 -11.09 -6.49 2.68
C ILE A 108 -10.98 -5.45 3.80
N ARG A 109 -11.14 -4.15 3.47
CA ARG A 109 -10.85 -2.99 4.35
C ARG A 109 -9.37 -2.85 4.71
N PHE A 110 -8.49 -3.41 3.88
CA PHE A 110 -7.05 -3.30 4.08
C PHE A 110 -6.51 -2.09 3.32
N PHE A 111 -6.06 -1.06 4.05
CA PHE A 111 -5.45 0.16 3.50
C PHE A 111 -6.29 0.78 2.36
N ASP A 112 -7.61 0.75 2.51
CA ASP A 112 -8.51 1.41 1.57
C ASP A 112 -8.46 2.94 1.73
N HIS A 113 -8.18 3.44 2.94
CA HIS A 113 -8.01 4.86 3.23
C HIS A 113 -6.88 5.49 2.40
N THR A 114 -5.78 4.79 2.15
CA THR A 114 -4.69 5.30 1.32
C THR A 114 -5.08 5.36 -0.16
N ALA A 115 -5.86 4.39 -0.66
CA ALA A 115 -6.41 4.43 -2.01
C ALA A 115 -7.42 5.58 -2.20
N HIS A 116 -8.26 5.83 -1.21
CA HIS A 116 -9.20 6.96 -1.22
C HIS A 116 -8.49 8.31 -1.13
N ALA A 117 -7.50 8.45 -0.25
CA ALA A 117 -6.70 9.67 -0.15
C ALA A 117 -5.95 9.94 -1.46
N TYR A 118 -5.42 8.89 -2.10
CA TYR A 118 -4.80 9.00 -3.42
C TYR A 118 -5.79 9.50 -4.48
N LEU A 119 -6.95 8.86 -4.64
CA LEU A 119 -7.94 9.26 -5.64
C LEU A 119 -8.51 10.66 -5.39
N HIS A 120 -8.71 11.06 -4.13
CA HIS A 120 -9.10 12.42 -3.80
C HIS A 120 -8.01 13.42 -4.22
N GLY A 121 -6.74 13.14 -3.92
CA GLY A 121 -5.63 13.97 -4.36
C GLY A 121 -5.54 14.09 -5.89
N ILE A 122 -5.75 12.98 -6.62
CA ILE A 122 -5.82 13.00 -8.09
C ILE A 122 -6.99 13.85 -8.58
N CYS A 123 -8.16 13.74 -7.95
CA CYS A 123 -9.31 14.59 -8.29
C CYS A 123 -9.00 16.08 -8.05
N ASP A 124 -8.31 16.43 -6.97
CA ASP A 124 -7.88 17.80 -6.69
C ASP A 124 -6.87 18.32 -7.74
N ASP A 125 -5.92 17.48 -8.16
CA ASP A 125 -4.94 17.80 -9.22
C ASP A 125 -5.62 18.03 -10.56
N LEU A 126 -6.63 17.21 -10.89
CA LEU A 126 -7.46 17.33 -12.09
C LEU A 126 -8.51 18.45 -11.99
N ASN A 127 -8.53 19.21 -10.88
CA ASN A 127 -9.53 20.25 -10.58
C ASN A 127 -10.99 19.75 -10.69
N MET A 128 -11.22 18.51 -10.26
CA MET A 128 -12.55 17.94 -10.10
C MET A 128 -13.19 18.42 -8.80
N ARG A 129 -14.52 18.26 -8.69
CA ARG A 129 -15.30 18.56 -7.47
C ARG A 129 -15.56 17.26 -6.73
N TYR A 130 -14.60 16.85 -5.91
CA TYR A 130 -14.66 15.59 -5.15
C TYR A 130 -15.67 15.63 -3.99
N VAL A 131 -16.74 14.87 -4.06
CA VAL A 131 -17.83 14.94 -3.07
C VAL A 131 -17.64 14.00 -1.88
N GLY A 132 -16.95 12.88 -2.08
CA GLY A 132 -16.88 11.84 -1.05
C GLY A 132 -16.57 10.46 -1.62
N PHE A 133 -16.62 9.47 -0.74
CA PHE A 133 -16.34 8.10 -1.09
C PHE A 133 -17.15 7.07 -0.31
N CYS A 134 -17.33 5.91 -0.93
CA CYS A 134 -17.76 4.68 -0.31
C CYS A 134 -16.59 3.69 -0.35
N SER A 135 -16.07 3.32 0.82
CA SER A 135 -15.26 2.11 0.93
C SER A 135 -16.21 0.95 1.24
N ALA A 136 -16.08 -0.16 0.51
CA ALA A 136 -16.85 -1.38 0.72
C ALA A 136 -15.92 -2.58 0.99
N HIS A 137 -16.36 -3.48 1.87
CA HIS A 137 -15.87 -4.85 1.90
C HIS A 137 -16.39 -5.59 0.66
N MET A 138 -15.68 -6.59 0.13
CA MET A 138 -16.10 -7.35 -1.07
C MET A 138 -17.47 -8.06 -0.93
N GLU A 139 -17.94 -8.24 0.30
CA GLU A 139 -19.19 -8.95 0.61
C GLU A 139 -20.31 -8.03 1.12
N ASP A 140 -20.03 -6.74 1.32
CA ASP A 140 -20.96 -5.79 1.94
C ASP A 140 -22.28 -5.64 1.16
N LEU A 141 -22.28 -5.81 -0.16
CA LEU A 141 -23.49 -5.72 -0.98
C LEU A 141 -24.54 -6.79 -0.61
N ARG A 142 -24.17 -7.82 0.15
CA ARG A 142 -25.10 -8.85 0.64
C ARG A 142 -25.90 -8.38 1.87
N SER A 143 -25.56 -7.25 2.45
CA SER A 143 -26.22 -6.67 3.62
C SER A 143 -27.20 -5.58 3.20
N GLU A 144 -28.47 -5.74 3.54
CA GLU A 144 -29.51 -4.72 3.30
C GLU A 144 -29.13 -3.37 3.93
N ALA A 145 -28.62 -3.39 5.17
CA ALA A 145 -28.17 -2.17 5.84
C ALA A 145 -27.04 -1.46 5.08
N PHE A 146 -26.15 -2.20 4.41
CA PHE A 146 -25.12 -1.60 3.57
C PHE A 146 -25.69 -1.11 2.24
N GLN A 147 -26.60 -1.86 1.62
CA GLN A 147 -27.29 -1.43 0.40
C GLN A 147 -27.96 -0.07 0.59
N GLU A 148 -28.64 0.14 1.73
CA GLU A 148 -29.22 1.43 2.09
C GLU A 148 -28.16 2.54 2.16
N GLN A 149 -27.03 2.30 2.82
CA GLN A 149 -25.94 3.29 2.90
C GLN A 149 -25.31 3.58 1.53
N LEU A 150 -25.20 2.57 0.66
CA LEU A 150 -24.69 2.72 -0.70
C LEU A 150 -25.61 3.61 -1.54
N VAL A 151 -26.93 3.42 -1.43
CA VAL A 151 -27.93 4.31 -2.04
C VAL A 151 -27.78 5.73 -1.51
N LEU A 152 -27.72 5.92 -0.20
CA LEU A 152 -27.57 7.26 0.40
C LEU A 152 -26.28 7.97 -0.04
N PHE A 153 -25.16 7.25 -0.10
CA PHE A 153 -23.90 7.78 -0.63
C PHE A 153 -24.07 8.28 -2.06
N PHE A 154 -24.71 7.50 -2.93
CA PHE A 154 -24.86 7.88 -4.32
C PHE A 154 -25.90 8.98 -4.51
N THR A 155 -26.96 9.00 -3.70
CA THR A 155 -27.92 10.11 -3.64
C THR A 155 -27.20 11.43 -3.33
N ASP A 156 -26.35 11.48 -2.30
CA ASP A 156 -25.59 12.69 -1.96
C ASP A 156 -24.69 13.16 -3.12
N PHE A 157 -24.08 12.22 -3.86
CA PHE A 157 -23.31 12.55 -5.05
C PHE A 157 -24.16 13.17 -6.17
N LEU A 158 -25.34 12.62 -6.45
CA LEU A 158 -26.27 13.16 -7.44
C LEU A 158 -26.81 14.54 -7.01
N GLU A 159 -27.16 14.70 -5.74
CA GLU A 159 -27.61 15.98 -5.18
C GLU A 159 -26.52 17.04 -5.30
N ALA A 160 -25.27 16.71 -4.97
CA ALA A 160 -24.15 17.63 -5.13
C ALA A 160 -23.97 18.13 -6.57
N ILE A 161 -24.23 17.28 -7.58
CA ILE A 161 -24.25 17.67 -8.99
C ILE A 161 -25.42 18.60 -9.29
N ALA A 162 -26.64 18.23 -8.88
CA ALA A 162 -27.86 18.99 -9.14
C ALA A 162 -27.79 20.41 -8.54
N GLU A 163 -27.30 20.50 -7.31
CA GLU A 163 -27.17 21.73 -6.54
C GLU A 163 -25.98 22.59 -6.98
N ARG A 164 -25.08 22.03 -7.80
CA ARG A 164 -23.76 22.61 -8.07
C ARG A 164 -23.03 22.95 -6.77
N ARG A 165 -23.07 22.00 -5.83
CA ARG A 165 -22.51 22.14 -4.48
C ARG A 165 -21.04 22.57 -4.56
N PRO A 166 -20.64 23.66 -3.89
CA PRO A 166 -19.24 24.02 -3.76
C PRO A 166 -18.47 22.91 -3.04
N VAL A 167 -17.29 22.56 -3.55
CA VAL A 167 -16.40 21.56 -2.95
C VAL A 167 -15.08 22.23 -2.64
N GLN A 168 -14.58 21.99 -1.43
CA GLN A 168 -13.26 22.45 -1.01
C GLN A 168 -12.19 21.44 -1.43
N ARG A 169 -11.11 21.90 -2.06
CA ARG A 169 -9.93 21.08 -2.30
C ARG A 169 -9.26 20.75 -0.97
N VAL A 170 -8.89 19.49 -0.77
CA VAL A 170 -8.24 19.02 0.46
C VAL A 170 -6.75 18.88 0.27
N PHE A 171 -6.31 18.45 -0.91
CA PHE A 171 -4.92 18.26 -1.24
C PHE A 171 -4.39 19.46 -2.04
N PRO A 172 -3.40 20.20 -1.52
CA PRO A 172 -2.81 21.30 -2.26
C PRO A 172 -2.01 20.78 -3.46
N PRO A 173 -1.80 21.62 -4.49
CA PRO A 173 -0.91 21.29 -5.60
C PRO A 173 0.48 20.92 -5.09
N LEU A 174 1.09 19.93 -5.73
CA LEU A 174 2.47 19.56 -5.41
C LEU A 174 3.44 20.65 -5.88
N PRO A 175 4.53 20.91 -5.14
CA PRO A 175 5.54 21.83 -5.60
C PRO A 175 6.21 21.29 -6.86
N ALA A 176 6.74 22.21 -7.67
CA ALA A 176 7.51 21.83 -8.85
C ALA A 176 8.72 20.96 -8.45
N PRO A 177 9.16 20.03 -9.32
CA PRO A 177 10.35 19.24 -9.06
C PRO A 177 11.54 20.13 -8.72
N SER A 178 12.31 19.74 -7.70
CA SER A 178 13.59 20.38 -7.39
C SER A 178 14.60 20.12 -8.51
N SER A 179 15.67 20.93 -8.57
CA SER A 179 16.79 20.68 -9.48
C SER A 179 17.31 19.24 -9.29
N PRO A 180 17.67 18.54 -10.38
CA PRO A 180 18.20 17.18 -10.28
C PRO A 180 19.39 17.14 -9.33
N TYR A 181 19.38 16.16 -8.44
CA TYR A 181 20.49 15.90 -7.54
C TYR A 181 21.76 15.61 -8.35
N ALA A 182 22.85 16.29 -7.99
CA ALA A 182 24.18 16.03 -8.51
C ALA A 182 25.11 15.76 -7.31
N PRO A 183 25.79 14.60 -7.27
CA PRO A 183 26.71 14.28 -6.17
C PRO A 183 27.87 15.29 -6.16
N VAL A 184 28.22 15.78 -4.97
CA VAL A 184 29.24 16.84 -4.83
C VAL A 184 30.62 16.23 -4.52
N THR A 185 30.67 15.11 -3.80
CA THR A 185 31.92 14.44 -3.42
C THR A 185 31.74 12.91 -3.43
N PRO A 186 32.77 12.12 -3.78
CA PRO A 186 32.71 10.66 -3.63
C PRO A 186 32.38 10.28 -2.18
N PRO A 187 31.40 9.39 -1.95
CA PRO A 187 31.05 8.99 -0.58
C PRO A 187 32.15 8.16 0.05
N ALA A 188 32.24 8.22 1.39
CA ALA A 188 33.07 7.27 2.12
C ALA A 188 32.51 5.85 2.00
N ALA A 189 33.40 4.87 1.96
CA ALA A 189 33.03 3.46 1.80
C ALA A 189 32.43 2.89 3.10
N VAL A 190 31.33 2.15 2.95
CA VAL A 190 30.64 1.43 4.02
C VAL A 190 30.86 -0.07 3.81
N ASP A 191 31.56 -0.70 4.75
CA ASP A 191 31.70 -2.17 4.77
C ASP A 191 30.33 -2.82 5.00
N THR A 192 29.89 -3.65 4.06
CA THR A 192 28.60 -4.36 4.12
C THR A 192 28.59 -5.52 5.12
N ARG A 193 29.74 -5.89 5.70
CA ARG A 193 29.87 -6.99 6.67
C ARG A 193 29.32 -8.31 6.13
N GLY A 194 29.51 -8.54 4.83
CA GLY A 194 29.01 -9.73 4.14
C GLY A 194 27.49 -9.77 3.90
N ARG A 195 26.76 -8.68 4.16
CA ARG A 195 25.32 -8.57 3.86
C ARG A 195 25.10 -8.37 2.36
N ARG A 196 24.09 -9.05 1.82
CA ARG A 196 23.67 -8.91 0.42
C ARG A 196 22.82 -7.66 0.27
N VAL A 197 23.36 -6.64 -0.40
CA VAL A 197 22.69 -5.36 -0.64
C VAL A 197 22.18 -5.31 -2.08
N VAL A 198 20.90 -4.97 -2.23
CA VAL A 198 20.25 -4.82 -3.54
C VAL A 198 19.55 -3.47 -3.63
N ILE A 199 19.77 -2.75 -4.73
CA ILE A 199 19.06 -1.52 -5.07
C ILE A 199 18.22 -1.77 -6.33
N LEU A 200 16.90 -1.66 -6.19
CA LEU A 200 15.94 -1.71 -7.28
C LEU A 200 15.51 -0.30 -7.65
N HIS A 201 15.47 0.04 -8.93
CA HIS A 201 15.06 1.38 -9.37
C HIS A 201 14.26 1.41 -10.67
N ASP A 202 13.60 2.54 -10.93
CA ASP A 202 13.01 2.89 -12.22
C ASP A 202 13.56 4.19 -12.82
N GLY A 203 14.70 4.67 -12.30
CA GLY A 203 15.35 5.90 -12.77
C GLY A 203 15.94 5.74 -14.18
N GLU A 204 15.59 6.67 -15.06
CA GLU A 204 16.15 6.77 -16.41
C GLU A 204 17.59 7.32 -16.34
N PRO A 205 18.48 6.97 -17.31
CA PRO A 205 19.82 7.51 -17.36
C PRO A 205 19.86 9.04 -17.32
N GLY A 206 20.65 9.60 -16.40
CA GLY A 206 20.77 11.05 -16.21
C GLY A 206 19.68 11.72 -15.35
N SER A 207 18.69 10.96 -14.86
CA SER A 207 17.73 11.46 -13.87
C SER A 207 18.37 11.72 -12.49
N GLY A 208 17.73 12.54 -11.66
CA GLY A 208 18.15 12.73 -10.27
C GLY A 208 18.02 11.44 -9.46
N LEU A 209 17.01 10.61 -9.74
CA LEU A 209 16.88 9.28 -9.14
C LEU A 209 18.08 8.38 -9.50
N ALA A 210 18.51 8.36 -10.77
CA ALA A 210 19.70 7.60 -11.18
C ALA A 210 20.96 8.11 -10.46
N ALA A 211 21.09 9.42 -10.24
CA ALA A 211 22.17 9.99 -9.45
C ALA A 211 22.10 9.56 -7.96
N MET A 212 20.91 9.55 -7.34
CA MET A 212 20.73 9.07 -5.95
C MET A 212 21.07 7.58 -5.82
N VAL A 213 20.64 6.76 -6.78
CA VAL A 213 20.97 5.32 -6.85
C VAL A 213 22.48 5.12 -6.98
N GLY A 214 23.13 5.85 -7.89
CA GLY A 214 24.58 5.81 -8.06
C GLY A 214 25.34 6.25 -6.81
N GLY A 215 24.88 7.32 -6.15
CA GLY A 215 25.46 7.82 -4.90
C GLY A 215 25.37 6.80 -3.77
N LEU A 216 24.21 6.16 -3.60
CA LEU A 216 24.06 5.10 -2.58
C LEU A 216 24.87 3.84 -2.93
N ALA A 217 24.88 3.44 -4.21
CA ALA A 217 25.66 2.29 -4.66
C ALA A 217 27.15 2.51 -4.40
N ALA A 218 27.66 3.72 -4.65
CA ALA A 218 29.05 4.10 -4.38
C ALA A 218 29.42 4.00 -2.88
N CYS A 219 28.47 4.21 -1.95
CA CYS A 219 28.70 3.96 -0.53
C CYS A 219 29.03 2.49 -0.24
N TYR A 220 28.39 1.53 -0.92
CA TYR A 220 28.57 0.09 -0.68
C TYR A 220 29.69 -0.56 -1.52
N GLY A 221 30.20 0.16 -2.53
CA GLY A 221 31.22 -0.34 -3.46
C GLY A 221 30.74 -1.54 -4.29
N ASP A 222 31.67 -2.39 -4.73
CA ASP A 222 31.40 -3.52 -5.65
C ASP A 222 30.49 -4.63 -5.07
N SER A 223 30.14 -4.54 -3.78
CA SER A 223 29.33 -5.55 -3.10
C SER A 223 27.82 -5.39 -3.31
N VAL A 224 27.37 -4.25 -3.86
CA VAL A 224 25.95 -3.96 -4.12
C VAL A 224 25.53 -4.44 -5.50
N ARG A 225 24.31 -5.00 -5.58
CA ARG A 225 23.67 -5.28 -6.87
C ARG A 225 22.65 -4.20 -7.17
N VAL A 226 22.70 -3.62 -8.36
CA VAL A 226 21.73 -2.63 -8.82
C VAL A 226 20.96 -3.22 -10.00
N ALA A 227 19.64 -3.08 -10.00
CA ALA A 227 18.80 -3.60 -11.08
C ALA A 227 17.64 -2.64 -11.39
N HIS A 228 17.32 -2.50 -12.68
CA HIS A 228 16.16 -1.75 -13.09
C HIS A 228 14.93 -2.66 -13.02
N ILE A 229 13.83 -2.20 -12.42
CA ILE A 229 12.61 -3.03 -12.28
C ILE A 229 11.97 -3.43 -13.62
N ARG A 230 12.34 -2.79 -14.73
CA ARG A 230 11.88 -3.15 -16.08
C ARG A 230 12.60 -4.39 -16.61
N ASP A 231 13.77 -4.73 -16.09
CA ASP A 231 14.52 -5.96 -16.43
C ASP A 231 13.74 -7.22 -16.00
N ALA A 232 12.79 -7.07 -15.07
CA ALA A 232 11.83 -8.11 -14.73
C ALA A 232 10.91 -8.52 -15.91
N ALA A 233 10.91 -7.75 -17.00
CA ALA A 233 10.15 -8.03 -18.23
C ALA A 233 8.67 -8.37 -17.98
N MET A 234 8.07 -7.70 -16.99
CA MET A 234 6.69 -7.93 -16.59
C MET A 234 5.75 -7.65 -17.76
N LYS A 235 5.03 -8.67 -18.24
CA LYS A 235 4.11 -8.53 -19.38
C LYS A 235 2.89 -7.69 -19.00
N GLY A 236 2.53 -7.62 -17.73
CA GLY A 236 1.43 -6.78 -17.26
C GLY A 236 1.22 -6.87 -15.75
N ALA A 237 0.32 -6.02 -15.27
CA ALA A 237 -0.06 -5.91 -13.87
C ALA A 237 -1.00 -7.01 -13.39
N CYS A 238 -1.17 -7.11 -12.07
CA CYS A 238 -2.01 -8.13 -11.43
C CYS A 238 -3.43 -8.10 -11.97
N LEU A 239 -3.95 -9.29 -12.33
CA LEU A 239 -5.31 -9.46 -12.84
C LEU A 239 -6.36 -9.67 -11.74
N GLY A 240 -5.91 -9.74 -10.47
CA GLY A 240 -6.76 -10.13 -9.34
C GLY A 240 -7.39 -11.52 -9.50
N CYS A 241 -6.83 -12.39 -10.35
CA CYS A 241 -7.44 -13.68 -10.70
C CYS A 241 -7.41 -14.73 -9.58
N CYS A 242 -6.65 -14.46 -8.51
CA CYS A 242 -6.43 -15.34 -7.35
C CYS A 242 -5.91 -16.75 -7.69
N ARG A 243 -5.39 -17.00 -8.90
CA ARG A 243 -4.79 -18.30 -9.26
C ARG A 243 -3.54 -18.61 -8.45
N CYS A 244 -2.76 -17.58 -8.11
CA CYS A 244 -1.58 -17.72 -7.26
C CYS A 244 -1.91 -18.11 -5.82
N ALA A 245 -3.14 -17.90 -5.35
CA ALA A 245 -3.53 -18.16 -3.96
C ALA A 245 -3.39 -19.64 -3.53
N PHE A 246 -3.34 -20.57 -4.49
CA PHE A 246 -3.15 -21.99 -4.22
C PHE A 246 -1.69 -22.37 -3.95
N GLU A 247 -0.76 -21.89 -4.79
CA GLU A 247 0.64 -22.38 -4.83
C GLU A 247 1.68 -21.26 -5.04
N ASN A 248 1.32 -20.01 -4.73
CA ASN A 248 2.17 -18.82 -4.89
C ASN A 248 2.83 -18.71 -6.28
N THR A 249 2.09 -19.10 -7.33
CA THR A 249 2.57 -19.07 -8.70
C THR A 249 1.63 -18.23 -9.56
N CYS A 250 2.17 -17.18 -10.17
CA CYS A 250 1.40 -16.26 -11.00
C CYS A 250 0.92 -16.94 -12.28
N VAL A 251 -0.18 -16.42 -12.87
CA VAL A 251 -0.64 -16.85 -14.21
C VAL A 251 0.24 -16.32 -15.34
N TYR A 252 0.95 -15.22 -15.06
CA TYR A 252 1.90 -14.68 -16.01
C TYR A 252 3.16 -15.55 -16.04
N ASP A 253 3.47 -16.02 -17.25
CA ASP A 253 4.75 -16.63 -17.59
C ASP A 253 5.65 -15.55 -18.20
N ASP A 254 6.35 -14.82 -17.33
CA ASP A 254 7.25 -13.71 -17.64
C ASP A 254 8.46 -13.68 -16.69
N GLY A 255 9.35 -12.70 -16.85
CA GLY A 255 10.61 -12.62 -16.11
C GLY A 255 10.47 -12.27 -14.62
N PHE A 256 9.27 -11.92 -14.14
CA PHE A 256 9.08 -11.37 -12.80
C PHE A 256 9.54 -12.31 -11.69
N ARG A 257 9.21 -13.60 -11.80
CA ARG A 257 9.56 -14.60 -10.79
C ARG A 257 11.08 -14.80 -10.72
N ALA A 258 11.73 -14.93 -11.88
CA ALA A 258 13.19 -15.07 -11.95
C ALA A 258 13.89 -13.84 -11.35
N PHE A 259 13.42 -12.64 -11.71
CA PHE A 259 13.92 -11.39 -11.13
C PHE A 259 13.74 -11.34 -9.60
N TRP A 260 12.57 -11.77 -9.09
CA TRP A 260 12.30 -11.82 -7.66
C TRP A 260 13.24 -12.78 -6.92
N GLU A 261 13.43 -13.99 -7.45
CA GLU A 261 14.30 -15.03 -6.89
C GLU A 261 15.77 -14.62 -6.96
N GLU A 262 16.16 -13.85 -7.98
CA GLU A 262 17.53 -13.38 -8.16
C GLU A 262 17.89 -12.18 -7.27
N TYR A 263 17.00 -11.20 -7.15
CA TYR A 263 17.31 -9.92 -6.50
C TYR A 263 16.63 -9.75 -5.14
N VAL A 264 15.36 -10.11 -5.01
CA VAL A 264 14.54 -9.75 -3.84
C VAL A 264 14.67 -10.77 -2.71
N ALA A 265 14.40 -12.05 -3.03
CA ALA A 265 14.45 -13.14 -2.06
C ALA A 265 15.81 -13.24 -1.32
N PRO A 266 16.97 -13.13 -1.99
CA PRO A 266 18.27 -13.22 -1.33
C PRO A 266 18.74 -11.91 -0.69
N ALA A 267 18.07 -10.76 -0.85
CA ALA A 267 18.57 -9.52 -0.23
C ALA A 267 18.50 -9.58 1.30
N ASP A 268 19.55 -9.15 2.00
CA ASP A 268 19.48 -8.86 3.45
C ASP A 268 19.09 -7.39 3.67
N ILE A 269 19.52 -6.53 2.74
CA ILE A 269 19.19 -5.11 2.65
C ILE A 269 18.62 -4.86 1.25
N LEU A 270 17.38 -4.39 1.17
CA LEU A 270 16.69 -4.07 -0.08
C LEU A 270 16.33 -2.58 -0.11
N VAL A 271 16.86 -1.88 -1.10
CA VAL A 271 16.56 -0.47 -1.37
C VAL A 271 15.63 -0.40 -2.57
N MET A 272 14.50 0.27 -2.44
CA MET A 272 13.57 0.53 -3.53
C MET A 272 13.56 2.02 -3.85
N ALA A 273 14.02 2.37 -5.05
CA ALA A 273 14.25 3.73 -5.49
C ALA A 273 13.23 4.13 -6.57
N GLY A 274 12.42 5.15 -6.32
CA GLY A 274 11.36 5.57 -7.25
C GLY A 274 11.18 7.08 -7.36
N THR A 275 10.73 7.52 -8.53
CA THR A 275 10.31 8.91 -8.74
C THR A 275 8.83 9.06 -8.42
N VAL A 276 8.47 10.13 -7.73
CA VAL A 276 7.08 10.53 -7.54
C VAL A 276 6.48 10.88 -8.90
N ARG A 277 5.43 10.16 -9.28
CA ARG A 277 4.57 10.43 -10.44
C ARG A 277 3.18 10.66 -9.89
N ASP A 278 2.57 11.79 -10.26
CA ASP A 278 1.35 12.29 -9.63
C ASP A 278 1.49 12.34 -8.09
N ARG A 279 0.79 11.49 -7.34
CA ARG A 279 0.82 11.44 -5.87
C ARG A 279 1.33 10.10 -5.31
N PHE A 280 1.97 9.28 -6.14
CA PHE A 280 2.55 8.00 -5.76
C PHE A 280 3.91 7.79 -6.47
N LEU A 281 4.51 6.60 -6.37
CA LEU A 281 5.57 6.19 -7.30
C LEU A 281 4.99 5.90 -8.70
N SER A 282 5.86 5.60 -9.67
CA SER A 282 5.45 5.26 -11.03
C SER A 282 4.50 4.05 -11.11
N ALA A 283 3.74 3.95 -12.21
CA ALA A 283 2.93 2.79 -12.53
C ALA A 283 3.76 1.53 -12.68
N ALA A 284 5.05 1.64 -13.06
CA ALA A 284 5.97 0.52 -13.10
C ALA A 284 6.26 -0.03 -11.69
N TRP A 285 6.51 0.86 -10.72
CA TRP A 285 6.60 0.48 -9.30
C TRP A 285 5.30 -0.12 -8.80
N LYS A 286 4.16 0.49 -9.12
CA LYS A 286 2.87 -0.05 -8.71
C LYS A 286 2.61 -1.42 -9.31
N GLN A 287 3.02 -1.66 -10.56
CA GLN A 287 2.95 -2.96 -11.21
C GLN A 287 3.85 -3.98 -10.49
N PHE A 288 5.08 -3.59 -10.10
CA PHE A 288 5.98 -4.45 -9.34
C PHE A 288 5.36 -4.88 -8.00
N PHE A 289 4.79 -3.94 -7.24
CA PHE A 289 4.09 -4.23 -5.98
C PHE A 289 2.85 -5.11 -6.19
N ASP A 290 2.03 -4.83 -7.21
CA ASP A 290 0.88 -5.67 -7.51
C ASP A 290 1.27 -7.09 -7.93
N ARG A 291 2.41 -7.24 -8.60
CA ARG A 291 2.93 -8.54 -9.02
C ARG A 291 3.57 -9.32 -7.86
N SER A 292 4.05 -8.65 -6.81
CA SER A 292 4.56 -9.32 -5.60
C SER A 292 3.47 -10.12 -4.87
N PHE A 293 2.19 -9.78 -5.07
CA PHE A 293 1.03 -10.55 -4.58
C PHE A 293 0.99 -11.99 -5.11
N SER A 294 1.81 -12.34 -6.12
CA SER A 294 2.02 -13.75 -6.48
C SER A 294 2.55 -14.59 -5.32
N ASN A 295 3.18 -13.98 -4.31
CA ASN A 295 3.57 -14.62 -3.04
C ASN A 295 2.43 -14.72 -2.01
N GLY A 296 1.23 -14.21 -2.32
CA GLY A 296 0.12 -14.11 -1.38
C GLY A 296 0.43 -13.13 -0.24
N HIS A 297 -0.04 -13.45 0.96
CA HIS A 297 0.23 -12.73 2.21
C HIS A 297 1.32 -13.44 3.03
N VAL A 298 2.25 -14.10 2.33
CA VAL A 298 3.43 -14.70 2.93
C VAL A 298 4.53 -13.63 3.00
N PRO A 299 4.99 -13.23 4.20
CA PRO A 299 5.97 -12.16 4.35
C PRO A 299 7.29 -12.48 3.64
N ALA A 300 7.53 -11.84 2.50
CA ALA A 300 8.71 -12.03 1.67
C ALA A 300 9.90 -11.16 2.13
N PHE A 301 9.63 -10.12 2.92
CA PHE A 301 10.68 -9.24 3.46
C PHE A 301 11.04 -9.52 4.92
N ALA A 302 10.55 -10.63 5.49
CA ALA A 302 10.76 -10.96 6.89
C ALA A 302 12.25 -10.92 7.28
N GLY A 303 12.57 -10.13 8.29
CA GLY A 303 13.94 -9.99 8.80
C GLY A 303 14.87 -9.10 7.97
N LYS A 304 14.44 -8.58 6.82
CA LYS A 304 15.26 -7.71 5.96
C LYS A 304 15.28 -6.27 6.48
N GLN A 305 16.29 -5.51 6.05
CA GLN A 305 16.29 -4.05 6.15
C GLN A 305 15.80 -3.46 4.83
N ILE A 306 14.68 -2.74 4.87
CA ILE A 306 14.10 -2.03 3.72
C ILE A 306 14.50 -0.56 3.80
N ALA A 307 14.86 0.01 2.67
CA ALA A 307 15.07 1.46 2.55
C ALA A 307 14.43 1.98 1.25
N TYR A 308 14.15 3.27 1.23
CA TYR A 308 13.62 3.93 0.03
C TYR A 308 14.46 5.13 -0.38
N LEU A 309 14.65 5.28 -1.69
CA LEU A 309 15.09 6.53 -2.29
C LEU A 309 13.89 7.10 -3.06
N VAL A 310 13.53 8.34 -2.80
CA VAL A 310 12.36 8.96 -3.44
C VAL A 310 12.77 10.27 -4.10
N GLU A 311 12.71 10.30 -5.42
CA GLU A 311 12.86 11.55 -6.16
C GLU A 311 11.51 12.25 -6.26
N GLY A 312 11.37 13.45 -5.71
CA GLY A 312 10.14 14.24 -5.74
C GLY A 312 9.61 14.64 -4.36
N PRO A 313 8.44 15.30 -4.31
CA PRO A 313 7.97 16.02 -3.13
C PRO A 313 7.31 15.14 -2.05
N LEU A 314 8.03 14.13 -1.55
CA LEU A 314 7.54 13.19 -0.53
C LEU A 314 7.07 13.89 0.76
N GLY A 315 7.67 15.01 1.13
CA GLY A 315 7.26 15.83 2.28
C GLY A 315 5.80 16.31 2.21
N HIS A 316 5.25 16.38 1.00
CA HIS A 316 3.85 16.74 0.73
C HIS A 316 2.92 15.53 0.56
N LEU A 317 3.45 14.31 0.65
CA LEU A 317 2.74 13.06 0.35
C LEU A 317 2.74 12.11 1.56
N ALA A 318 2.09 12.54 2.65
CA ALA A 318 1.94 11.75 3.87
C ALA A 318 1.36 10.35 3.60
N THR A 319 0.40 10.24 2.70
CA THR A 319 -0.20 8.96 2.28
C THR A 319 0.81 8.03 1.60
N LEU A 320 1.66 8.55 0.70
CA LEU A 320 2.72 7.74 0.08
C LEU A 320 3.71 7.27 1.15
N ARG A 321 4.10 8.15 2.07
CA ARG A 321 5.00 7.79 3.18
C ARG A 321 4.42 6.66 4.04
N GLU A 322 3.14 6.73 4.38
CA GLU A 322 2.45 5.67 5.11
C GLU A 322 2.45 4.34 4.34
N VAL A 323 2.24 4.36 3.02
CA VAL A 323 2.32 3.16 2.18
C VAL A 323 3.74 2.58 2.18
N LEU A 324 4.79 3.40 2.05
CA LEU A 324 6.18 2.92 2.08
C LEU A 324 6.55 2.29 3.44
N ASP A 325 6.13 2.91 4.53
CA ASP A 325 6.29 2.37 5.89
C ASP A 325 5.51 1.06 6.04
N GLY A 326 4.27 1.01 5.56
CA GLY A 326 3.38 -0.14 5.59
C GLY A 326 3.93 -1.34 4.82
N LEU A 327 4.47 -1.13 3.61
CA LEU A 327 5.08 -2.17 2.78
C LEU A 327 6.26 -2.86 3.47
N ALA A 328 7.04 -2.14 4.28
CA ALA A 328 8.12 -2.73 5.06
C ALA A 328 7.59 -3.45 6.31
N ALA A 329 6.75 -2.77 7.10
CA ALA A 329 6.33 -3.27 8.41
C ALA A 329 5.39 -4.48 8.33
N MET A 330 4.47 -4.52 7.34
CA MET A 330 3.53 -5.63 7.15
C MET A 330 4.23 -6.95 6.78
N GLU A 331 5.38 -6.85 6.12
CA GLU A 331 6.18 -7.97 5.66
C GLU A 331 7.18 -8.46 6.74
N GLY A 332 7.09 -7.95 7.98
CA GLY A 332 8.00 -8.30 9.06
C GLY A 332 9.44 -7.80 8.86
N ALA A 333 9.60 -6.76 8.04
CA ALA A 333 10.88 -6.12 7.77
C ALA A 333 11.06 -4.86 8.62
N ASN A 334 12.29 -4.34 8.64
CA ASN A 334 12.60 -3.07 9.28
C ASN A 334 12.80 -1.96 8.25
N LEU A 335 12.14 -0.82 8.45
CA LEU A 335 12.49 0.38 7.69
C LEU A 335 13.78 1.00 8.23
N ALA A 336 14.86 0.86 7.46
CA ALA A 336 16.15 1.46 7.78
C ALA A 336 16.13 2.99 7.62
N GLY A 337 15.42 3.49 6.60
CA GLY A 337 15.21 4.92 6.37
C GLY A 337 14.68 5.24 4.97
N ILE A 338 14.35 6.51 4.76
CA ILE A 338 13.92 7.06 3.48
C ILE A 338 14.77 8.30 3.20
N VAL A 339 15.38 8.37 2.01
CA VAL A 339 16.08 9.57 1.53
C VAL A 339 15.28 10.15 0.37
N THR A 340 15.01 11.45 0.42
CA THR A 340 14.26 12.20 -0.61
C THR A 340 15.16 13.20 -1.31
N SER A 341 14.86 13.53 -2.58
CA SER A 341 15.52 14.60 -3.34
C SER A 341 15.10 16.02 -2.92
N GLU A 342 14.24 16.16 -1.91
CA GLU A 342 13.81 17.45 -1.35
C GLU A 342 14.84 18.10 -0.40
N SER A 343 15.77 17.32 0.16
CA SER A 343 16.73 17.81 1.14
C SER A 343 17.97 18.43 0.50
N GLY A 344 18.61 19.38 1.18
CA GLY A 344 19.88 19.98 0.73
C GLY A 344 21.14 19.16 1.06
N GLU A 345 21.00 18.07 1.81
CA GLU A 345 22.12 17.26 2.34
C GLU A 345 22.04 15.79 1.86
N ILE A 346 21.70 15.59 0.58
CA ILE A 346 21.44 14.25 0.01
C ILE A 346 22.67 13.33 0.16
N ASP A 347 23.88 13.80 -0.11
CA ASP A 347 25.13 13.00 0.02
C ASP A 347 25.27 12.41 1.44
N ALA A 348 25.13 13.25 2.46
CA ALA A 348 25.23 12.84 3.86
C ALA A 348 24.09 11.89 4.27
N ALA A 349 22.88 12.12 3.74
CA ALA A 349 21.72 11.28 3.99
C ALA A 349 21.89 9.88 3.36
N LEU A 350 22.42 9.79 2.13
CA LEU A 350 22.71 8.51 1.46
C LEU A 350 23.78 7.71 2.22
N HIS A 351 24.86 8.37 2.65
CA HIS A 351 25.90 7.73 3.47
C HIS A 351 25.33 7.23 4.81
N THR A 352 24.57 8.08 5.51
CA THR A 352 23.93 7.72 6.78
C THR A 352 22.96 6.54 6.61
N LEU A 353 22.21 6.51 5.52
CA LEU A 353 21.31 5.40 5.18
C LEU A 353 22.10 4.10 4.97
N ALA A 354 23.22 4.15 4.25
CA ALA A 354 24.08 2.99 4.03
C ALA A 354 24.67 2.44 5.33
N GLU A 355 25.24 3.28 6.19
CA GLU A 355 25.75 2.86 7.49
C GLU A 355 24.65 2.27 8.38
N ARG A 356 23.47 2.91 8.38
CA ARG A 356 22.35 2.50 9.22
C ARG A 356 21.77 1.17 8.76
N SER A 357 21.57 0.97 7.46
CA SER A 357 21.02 -0.29 6.93
C SER A 357 21.92 -1.48 7.29
N VAL A 358 23.24 -1.36 7.10
CA VAL A 358 24.21 -2.40 7.46
C VAL A 358 24.23 -2.63 8.96
N ARG A 359 24.31 -1.56 9.76
CA ARG A 359 24.34 -1.68 11.22
C ARG A 359 23.10 -2.37 11.78
N LEU A 360 21.91 -2.10 11.23
CA LEU A 360 20.67 -2.72 11.68
C LEU A 360 20.57 -4.18 11.20
N ALA A 361 20.99 -4.48 9.96
CA ALA A 361 21.07 -5.85 9.45
C ALA A 361 22.04 -6.71 10.29
N ASP A 362 23.21 -6.16 10.60
CA ASP A 362 24.24 -6.82 11.41
C ASP A 362 23.75 -7.17 12.80
N ARG A 363 23.00 -6.26 13.43
CA ARG A 363 22.39 -6.45 14.75
C ARG A 363 21.11 -7.29 14.73
N GLY A 364 20.57 -7.62 13.55
CA GLY A 364 19.27 -8.28 13.41
C GLY A 364 18.12 -7.45 13.99
N TYR A 365 18.22 -6.12 13.97
CA TYR A 365 17.19 -5.26 14.56
C TYR A 365 15.97 -5.14 13.64
N ILE A 366 14.80 -5.42 14.19
CA ILE A 366 13.50 -5.14 13.59
C ILE A 366 12.69 -4.26 14.53
N ALA A 367 12.22 -3.12 14.04
CA ALA A 367 11.36 -2.23 14.81
C ALA A 367 10.06 -2.95 15.20
N PRO A 368 9.56 -2.77 16.45
CA PRO A 368 8.26 -3.28 16.84
C PRO A 368 7.15 -2.74 15.92
N PRO A 369 6.14 -3.56 15.58
CA PRO A 369 5.06 -3.14 14.68
C PRO A 369 4.23 -2.02 15.31
N THR A 370 3.84 -1.05 14.49
CA THR A 370 2.92 0.03 14.85
C THR A 370 1.48 -0.33 14.51
N PHE A 371 0.53 0.57 14.79
CA PHE A 371 -0.90 0.32 14.57
C PHE A 371 -1.23 -0.23 13.17
N PRO A 372 -0.75 0.34 12.05
CA PRO A 372 -1.11 -0.18 10.72
C PRO A 372 -0.68 -1.65 10.52
N ALA A 373 0.51 -2.02 11.00
CA ALA A 373 1.01 -3.39 10.92
C ALA A 373 0.17 -4.36 11.78
N VAL A 374 -0.16 -3.96 13.01
CA VAL A 374 -0.99 -4.76 13.93
C VAL A 374 -2.42 -4.91 13.41
N ALA A 375 -3.02 -3.83 12.90
CA ALA A 375 -4.37 -3.83 12.37
C ALA A 375 -4.45 -4.65 11.07
N GLY A 376 -3.53 -4.45 10.15
CA GLY A 376 -3.43 -5.20 8.89
C GLY A 376 -3.27 -6.70 9.12
N HIS A 377 -2.39 -7.11 10.04
CA HIS A 377 -2.24 -8.52 10.41
C HIS A 377 -3.55 -9.12 10.92
N LYS A 378 -4.29 -8.42 11.78
CA LYS A 378 -5.58 -8.91 12.29
C LYS A 378 -6.61 -9.09 11.18
N ILE A 379 -6.72 -8.14 10.25
CA ILE A 379 -7.62 -8.23 9.10
C ILE A 379 -7.27 -9.47 8.27
N PHE A 380 -6.02 -9.60 7.81
CA PHE A 380 -5.62 -10.75 7.01
C PHE A 380 -5.74 -12.08 7.75
N ARG A 381 -5.34 -12.13 9.02
CA ARG A 381 -5.48 -13.33 9.85
C ARG A 381 -6.93 -13.79 9.91
N ASP A 382 -7.86 -12.89 10.15
CA ASP A 382 -9.27 -13.22 10.31
C ASP A 382 -9.90 -13.62 8.95
N GLU A 383 -9.57 -12.89 7.87
CA GLU A 383 -10.05 -13.20 6.52
C GLU A 383 -9.52 -14.52 5.98
N ILE A 384 -8.20 -14.77 6.10
CA ILE A 384 -7.55 -16.01 5.66
C ILE A 384 -7.96 -17.18 6.55
N TRP A 385 -8.22 -16.96 7.84
CA TRP A 385 -8.81 -18.00 8.69
C TRP A 385 -10.26 -18.32 8.29
N GLY A 386 -11.02 -17.27 7.90
CA GLY A 386 -12.42 -17.31 7.51
C GLY A 386 -12.65 -17.69 6.05
N GLY A 387 -13.38 -16.84 5.31
CA GLY A 387 -13.89 -17.15 3.98
C GLY A 387 -12.80 -17.33 2.92
N MET A 388 -11.72 -16.54 2.99
CA MET A 388 -10.63 -16.60 2.01
C MET A 388 -9.86 -17.93 2.07
N ARG A 389 -9.89 -18.65 3.20
CA ARG A 389 -9.22 -19.94 3.39
C ARG A 389 -9.54 -21.00 2.34
N ALA A 390 -10.73 -20.93 1.73
CA ALA A 390 -11.13 -21.87 0.69
C ALA A 390 -10.24 -21.75 -0.56
N ILE A 391 -9.73 -20.55 -0.85
CA ILE A 391 -8.99 -20.19 -2.06
C ILE A 391 -7.51 -19.94 -1.75
N PHE A 392 -7.20 -19.25 -0.66
CA PHE A 392 -5.86 -18.88 -0.21
C PHE A 392 -5.20 -20.01 0.58
N LYS A 393 -4.92 -21.12 -0.13
CA LYS A 393 -4.33 -22.34 0.45
C LYS A 393 -2.86 -22.19 0.78
N ALA A 394 -2.09 -21.48 -0.05
CA ALA A 394 -0.68 -21.21 0.23
C ALA A 394 -0.54 -20.42 1.53
N ASP A 395 -1.36 -19.38 1.70
CA ASP A 395 -1.44 -18.55 2.90
C ASP A 395 -1.86 -19.37 4.13
N ASP A 396 -2.96 -20.14 4.08
CA ASP A 396 -3.41 -20.97 5.22
C ASP A 396 -2.31 -21.94 5.70
N ARG A 397 -1.59 -22.57 4.75
CA ARG A 397 -0.46 -23.45 5.10
C ARG A 397 0.64 -22.68 5.82
N TYR A 398 1.04 -21.53 5.28
CA TYR A 398 2.09 -20.71 5.88
C TYR A 398 1.69 -20.20 7.27
N TYR A 399 0.46 -19.68 7.43
CA TYR A 399 -0.05 -19.12 8.67
C TYR A 399 -0.10 -20.16 9.80
N ARG A 400 -0.44 -21.42 9.49
CA ARG A 400 -0.38 -22.53 10.46
C ARG A 400 1.03 -22.86 10.88
N GLN A 401 1.95 -22.94 9.93
CA GLN A 401 3.34 -23.35 10.18
C GLN A 401 4.12 -22.29 10.99
N HIS A 402 3.77 -21.02 10.84
CA HIS A 402 4.50 -19.89 11.43
C HIS A 402 3.76 -19.22 12.60
N GLY A 403 2.64 -19.80 13.06
CA GLY A 403 1.92 -19.30 14.23
C GLY A 403 1.20 -17.97 14.02
N LEU A 404 0.91 -17.58 12.77
CA LEU A 404 0.23 -16.30 12.46
C LEU A 404 -1.26 -16.30 12.82
N TYR A 405 -1.86 -17.47 13.05
CA TYR A 405 -3.19 -17.59 13.66
C TYR A 405 -3.14 -17.41 15.19
N ASP A 406 -2.72 -16.22 15.62
CA ASP A 406 -2.46 -15.80 17.00
C ASP A 406 -3.74 -15.38 17.78
N PHE A 407 -4.83 -16.12 17.59
CA PHE A 407 -6.10 -15.84 18.26
C PHE A 407 -6.00 -15.99 19.79
N PRO A 408 -6.57 -15.05 20.58
CA PRO A 408 -6.71 -15.24 22.02
C PRO A 408 -7.51 -16.50 22.38
N THR A 409 -8.38 -16.98 21.50
CA THR A 409 -9.21 -18.17 21.71
C THR A 409 -8.41 -19.47 21.72
N ARG A 410 -7.20 -19.48 21.13
CA ARG A 410 -6.27 -20.62 21.12
C ARG A 410 -5.29 -20.64 22.29
N ASP A 411 -5.17 -19.54 23.02
CA ASP A 411 -4.37 -19.43 24.24
C ASP A 411 -5.19 -19.93 25.45
N TYR A 412 -5.27 -21.26 25.60
CA TYR A 412 -6.03 -21.89 26.69
C TYR A 412 -5.60 -21.43 28.10
N PRO A 413 -4.30 -21.32 28.43
CA PRO A 413 -3.87 -20.79 29.72
C PRO A 413 -4.41 -19.38 29.98
N LYS A 414 -4.28 -18.47 29.01
CA LYS A 414 -4.80 -17.10 29.14
C LYS A 414 -6.31 -17.09 29.31
N ARG A 415 -7.06 -17.94 28.60
CA ARG A 415 -8.52 -18.05 28.76
C ARG A 415 -8.94 -18.48 30.15
N ILE A 416 -8.24 -19.47 30.73
CA ILE A 416 -8.51 -19.93 32.10
C ILE A 416 -8.25 -18.79 33.08
N ILE A 417 -7.09 -18.14 32.97
CA ILE A 417 -6.72 -17.01 33.84
C ILE A 417 -7.74 -15.87 33.70
N THR A 418 -8.08 -15.45 32.47
CA THR A 418 -9.07 -14.39 32.24
C THR A 418 -10.44 -14.73 32.86
N ARG A 419 -10.90 -15.99 32.75
CA ARG A 419 -12.16 -16.42 33.38
C ARG A 419 -12.10 -16.36 34.90
N VAL A 420 -11.04 -16.90 35.50
CA VAL A 420 -10.85 -16.88 36.96
C VAL A 420 -10.79 -15.44 37.46
N THR A 421 -9.99 -14.59 36.83
CA THR A 421 -9.87 -13.17 37.19
C THR A 421 -11.20 -12.44 37.00
N SER A 422 -11.95 -12.71 35.93
CA SER A 422 -13.28 -12.10 35.71
C SER A 422 -14.27 -12.48 36.80
N LEU A 423 -14.26 -13.73 37.27
CA LEU A 423 -15.10 -14.18 38.40
C LEU A 423 -14.66 -13.51 39.70
N ALA A 424 -13.35 -13.40 39.97
CA ALA A 424 -12.84 -12.68 41.12
C ALA A 424 -13.27 -11.20 41.10
N MET A 425 -13.25 -10.54 39.94
CA MET A 425 -13.68 -9.15 39.78
C MET A 425 -15.19 -8.94 39.96
N SER A 426 -16.02 -10.00 39.90
CA SER A 426 -17.43 -9.89 40.27
C SER A 426 -17.67 -9.79 41.77
N ILE A 427 -16.65 -10.08 42.61
CA ILE A 427 -16.73 -9.96 44.06
C ILE A 427 -16.45 -8.49 44.46
N PRO A 428 -17.39 -7.75 45.08
CA PRO A 428 -17.22 -6.32 45.36
C PRO A 428 -16.02 -5.97 46.23
N ALA A 429 -15.66 -6.82 47.20
CA ALA A 429 -14.51 -6.60 48.07
C ALA A 429 -13.18 -6.68 47.28
N VAL A 430 -13.04 -7.70 46.43
CA VAL A 430 -11.88 -7.89 45.55
C VAL A 430 -11.76 -6.73 44.57
N ARG A 431 -12.87 -6.33 43.93
CA ARG A 431 -12.86 -5.20 42.99
C ARG A 431 -12.44 -3.89 43.66
N ARG A 432 -12.92 -3.61 44.88
CA ARG A 432 -12.53 -2.40 45.63
C ARG A 432 -11.04 -2.39 45.96
N ASP A 433 -10.50 -3.52 46.37
CA ASP A 433 -9.06 -3.67 46.64
C ASP A 433 -8.22 -3.48 45.36
N VAL A 434 -8.62 -4.12 44.26
CA VAL A 434 -7.95 -3.95 42.95
C VAL A 434 -8.00 -2.51 42.47
N VAL A 435 -9.12 -1.80 42.63
CA VAL A 435 -9.20 -0.37 42.28
C VAL A 435 -8.24 0.46 43.14
N LYS A 436 -8.15 0.16 44.44
CA LYS A 436 -7.28 0.88 45.38
C LYS A 436 -5.79 0.68 45.05
N ASN A 437 -5.38 -0.53 44.69
CA ASN A 437 -3.97 -0.88 44.45
C ASN A 437 -3.65 -1.11 42.95
N MET A 438 -4.49 -0.60 42.04
CA MET A 438 -4.37 -0.84 40.59
C MET A 438 -2.98 -0.48 40.05
N PRO A 439 -2.37 0.67 40.39
CA PRO A 439 -1.04 1.02 39.89
C PRO A 439 0.02 -0.04 40.24
N ASP A 440 0.01 -0.52 41.48
CA ASP A 440 0.96 -1.54 41.96
C ASP A 440 0.77 -2.87 41.20
N TYR A 441 -0.48 -3.29 41.00
CA TYR A 441 -0.79 -4.49 40.23
C TYR A 441 -0.43 -4.38 38.74
N MET A 442 -0.45 -3.18 38.16
CA MET A 442 -0.05 -2.95 36.78
C MET A 442 1.47 -3.06 36.58
N ILE A 443 2.27 -2.58 37.55
CA ILE A 443 3.74 -2.56 37.42
C ILE A 443 4.40 -3.86 37.89
N GLN A 444 3.81 -4.58 38.85
CA GLN A 444 4.42 -5.76 39.46
C GLN A 444 4.88 -6.83 38.42
N PRO A 445 4.10 -7.18 37.37
CA PRO A 445 4.58 -8.11 36.34
C PRO A 445 5.77 -7.57 35.53
N LEU A 446 5.83 -6.25 35.33
CA LEU A 446 6.92 -5.59 34.58
C LEU A 446 8.20 -5.54 35.41
N GLU A 447 8.10 -5.20 36.69
CA GLU A 447 9.24 -5.23 37.63
C GLU A 447 9.85 -6.63 37.69
N LYS A 448 9.00 -7.67 37.83
CA LYS A 448 9.45 -9.06 37.80
C LYS A 448 10.12 -9.43 36.47
N ALA A 449 9.61 -8.92 35.35
CA ALA A 449 10.23 -9.15 34.03
C ALA A 449 11.60 -8.47 33.92
N ILE A 450 11.80 -7.30 34.53
CA ILE A 450 13.09 -6.60 34.61
C ILE A 450 14.07 -7.40 35.48
N GLU A 451 13.66 -7.80 36.68
CA GLU A 451 14.48 -8.54 37.65
C GLU A 451 14.97 -9.88 37.09
N SER A 452 14.09 -10.60 36.40
CA SER A 452 14.39 -11.92 35.82
C SER A 452 14.88 -11.88 34.37
N SER A 453 15.16 -10.68 33.83
CA SER A 453 15.53 -10.50 32.44
C SER A 453 16.89 -11.12 32.11
N ARG A 454 16.87 -12.22 31.34
CA ARG A 454 18.07 -12.83 30.76
C ARG A 454 18.81 -11.90 29.80
N VAL A 455 18.08 -11.02 29.12
CA VAL A 455 18.65 -10.04 28.18
C VAL A 455 19.52 -9.03 28.94
N LEU A 456 18.99 -8.46 30.02
CA LEU A 456 19.73 -7.52 30.86
C LEU A 456 20.91 -8.22 31.58
N ALA A 457 20.72 -9.46 32.02
CA ALA A 457 21.79 -10.25 32.62
C ALA A 457 22.96 -10.46 31.64
N LYS A 458 22.67 -10.83 30.38
CA LYS A 458 23.68 -10.98 29.32
C LYS A 458 24.42 -9.66 29.04
N GLN A 459 23.69 -8.55 28.88
CA GLN A 459 24.30 -7.24 28.62
C GLN A 459 25.20 -6.75 29.77
N LYS A 460 24.85 -7.07 31.02
CA LYS A 460 25.69 -6.75 32.18
C LYS A 460 26.98 -7.56 32.20
N ALA A 461 26.96 -8.79 31.68
CA ALA A 461 28.15 -9.66 31.61
C ALA A 461 29.11 -9.29 30.47
N GLU A 462 28.63 -8.57 29.45
CA GLU A 462 29.41 -8.07 28.31
C GLU A 462 30.02 -6.67 28.55
N ARG A 463 29.71 -6.03 29.68
CA ARG A 463 30.31 -4.77 30.16
C ARG A 463 31.38 -5.07 31.20
#